data_AF-A0AA96XC84-F1
#
_entry.id   AF-A0AA96XC84-F1
#
_cell.length_a   1.000
_cell.length_b   1.000
_cell.length_c   1.000
_cell.angle_alpha   90.00
_cell.angle_beta   90.00
_cell.angle_gamma   90.00
#
_symmetry.space_group_name_H-M   'P 1'
#
loop_
_entity.id
_entity.type
_entity.pdbx_description
1 polymer ?
#
loop_
_entity_poly.entity_id
_entity_poly.type
_entity_poly.pdbx_seq_one_letter_code
_entity_poly.pdbx_strand_id
1 'polypeptide(L)'
;MTHLIMNEATTAVLSSLHDASIDALSVFEDAVSIQLDDVIIDGRSSRVSVKLLQVRIIRREGELVSDLSMEQSDGELVFFEPIRSGVKLLIQWNCFSSQKTKDVFYEVECSEIIAQSTFD
;
A
#
# COMPACT_ATOMS: atom_id res chain seq x y z
N MET A 1 7.85 12.77 -19.24
CA MET A 1 7.06 11.52 -19.10
C MET A 1 7.86 10.64 -18.15
N THR A 2 7.49 10.60 -16.88
CA THR A 2 8.18 9.75 -15.88
C THR A 2 7.67 8.32 -16.06
N HIS A 3 8.57 7.35 -16.19
CA HIS A 3 8.21 5.93 -16.18
C HIS A 3 8.27 5.43 -14.74
N LEU A 4 7.27 4.64 -14.33
CA LEU A 4 7.31 3.94 -13.05
C LEU A 4 8.45 2.93 -13.04
N ILE A 5 9.30 2.99 -12.02
CA ILE A 5 10.42 2.07 -11.84
C ILE A 5 10.03 0.99 -10.84
N MET A 6 10.18 -0.28 -11.26
CA MET A 6 10.00 -1.47 -10.45
C MET A 6 11.00 -2.53 -10.91
N ASN A 7 11.58 -3.28 -9.97
CA ASN A 7 12.41 -4.45 -10.29
C ASN A 7 11.58 -5.75 -10.28
N GLU A 8 12.10 -6.84 -10.84
CA GLU A 8 11.37 -8.12 -10.95
C GLU A 8 10.97 -8.68 -9.58
N ALA A 9 11.83 -8.57 -8.58
CA ALA A 9 11.54 -9.00 -7.21
C ALA A 9 10.34 -8.23 -6.61
N THR A 10 10.25 -6.94 -6.89
CA THR A 10 9.12 -6.10 -6.48
C THR A 10 7.84 -6.59 -7.14
N THR A 11 7.84 -6.80 -8.46
CA THR A 11 6.64 -7.28 -9.19
C THR A 11 6.08 -8.57 -8.62
N ALA A 12 6.95 -9.54 -8.29
CA ALA A 12 6.53 -10.81 -7.70
C ALA A 12 5.85 -10.59 -6.34
N VAL A 13 6.47 -9.82 -5.45
CA VAL A 13 5.92 -9.51 -4.11
C VAL A 13 4.58 -8.78 -4.21
N LEU A 14 4.45 -7.81 -5.13
CA LEU A 14 3.24 -7.02 -5.27
C LEU A 14 2.01 -7.85 -5.67
N SER A 15 2.20 -8.93 -6.42
CA SER A 15 1.11 -9.84 -6.80
C SER A 15 0.57 -10.68 -5.63
N SER A 16 1.27 -10.69 -4.49
CA SER A 16 0.92 -11.43 -3.29
C SER A 16 0.26 -10.59 -2.20
N LEU A 17 0.05 -9.29 -2.41
CA LEU A 17 -0.39 -8.37 -1.34
C LEU A 17 -1.89 -8.38 -1.04
N HIS A 18 -2.66 -9.19 -1.76
CA HIS A 18 -4.10 -9.30 -1.53
C HIS A 18 -4.37 -9.83 -0.12
N ASP A 19 -5.34 -9.20 0.55
CA ASP A 19 -5.82 -9.55 1.89
C ASP A 19 -4.74 -9.39 3.00
N ALA A 20 -3.70 -8.60 2.72
CA ALA A 20 -2.64 -8.30 3.68
C ALA A 20 -3.11 -7.28 4.73
N SER A 21 -2.77 -7.52 6.00
CA SER A 21 -3.07 -6.58 7.08
C SER A 21 -2.09 -5.42 7.10
N ILE A 22 -2.59 -4.20 7.28
CA ILE A 22 -1.78 -2.99 7.39
C ILE A 22 -1.35 -2.82 8.84
N ASP A 23 -0.07 -3.09 9.11
CA ASP A 23 0.55 -2.83 10.41
C ASP A 23 0.82 -1.34 10.61
N ALA A 24 1.38 -0.68 9.58
CA ALA A 24 1.74 0.73 9.67
C ALA A 24 1.69 1.46 8.32
N LEU A 25 1.27 2.73 8.39
CA LEU A 25 1.39 3.71 7.32
C LEU A 25 2.28 4.86 7.80
N SER A 26 3.27 5.24 7.01
CA SER A 26 4.16 6.34 7.33
C SER A 26 4.44 7.19 6.10
N VAL A 27 4.35 8.50 6.26
CA VAL A 27 4.67 9.48 5.23
C VAL A 27 5.90 10.26 5.68
N PHE A 28 6.91 10.34 4.82
CA PHE A 28 8.13 11.10 5.09
C PHE A 28 8.54 11.86 3.83
N GLU A 29 8.48 13.19 3.88
CA GLU A 29 8.80 14.08 2.77
C GLU A 29 8.06 13.69 1.47
N ASP A 30 8.74 13.05 0.53
CA ASP A 30 8.24 12.61 -0.77
C ASP A 30 8.11 11.07 -0.86
N ALA A 31 8.00 10.39 0.28
CA ALA A 31 7.87 8.95 0.35
C ALA A 31 6.69 8.50 1.21
N VAL A 32 6.05 7.41 0.79
CA VAL A 32 5.04 6.68 1.57
C VAL A 32 5.57 5.28 1.81
N SER A 33 5.55 4.84 3.06
CA SER A 33 5.84 3.47 3.48
C SER A 33 4.58 2.81 3.99
N ILE A 34 4.30 1.62 3.48
CA ILE A 34 3.22 0.74 3.90
C ILE A 34 3.88 -0.53 4.45
N GLN A 35 3.64 -0.83 5.71
CA GLN A 35 4.05 -2.10 6.33
C GLN A 35 2.84 -3.02 6.35
N LEU A 36 3.05 -4.21 5.81
CA LEU A 36 2.04 -5.25 5.67
C LEU A 36 2.48 -6.49 6.43
N ASP A 37 1.55 -7.04 7.20
CA ASP A 37 1.64 -8.34 7.84
C ASP A 37 0.79 -9.36 7.09
N ASP A 38 0.99 -10.65 7.42
CA ASP A 38 0.21 -11.78 6.91
C ASP A 38 0.19 -11.93 5.37
N VAL A 39 1.22 -11.43 4.69
CA VAL A 39 1.38 -11.60 3.23
C VAL A 39 1.83 -13.02 2.91
N ILE A 40 1.11 -13.72 2.02
CA ILE A 40 1.46 -15.07 1.59
C ILE A 40 2.30 -15.04 0.31
N ILE A 41 3.60 -15.34 0.45
CA ILE A 41 4.55 -15.45 -0.68
C ILE A 41 5.05 -16.89 -0.74
N ASP A 42 4.86 -17.55 -1.87
CA ASP A 42 5.23 -18.96 -2.08
C ASP A 42 4.72 -19.91 -0.98
N GLY A 43 3.52 -19.64 -0.47
CA GLY A 43 2.87 -20.44 0.57
C GLY A 43 3.41 -20.21 2.00
N ARG A 44 4.25 -19.19 2.21
CA ARG A 44 4.76 -18.80 3.52
C ARG A 44 4.24 -17.43 3.91
N SER A 45 3.89 -17.26 5.19
CA SER A 45 3.63 -15.93 5.76
C SER A 45 4.93 -15.13 5.78
N SER A 46 4.81 -13.85 5.45
CA SER A 46 5.89 -12.88 5.35
C SER A 46 5.37 -11.52 5.77
N ARG A 47 6.28 -10.71 6.32
CA ARG A 47 6.07 -9.26 6.38
C ARG A 47 6.52 -8.63 5.08
N VAL A 48 5.82 -7.61 4.61
CA VAL A 48 6.23 -6.83 3.43
C VAL A 48 6.27 -5.34 3.73
N SER A 49 7.38 -4.70 3.39
CA SER A 49 7.47 -3.26 3.31
C SER A 49 7.31 -2.81 1.86
N VAL A 50 6.28 -2.02 1.58
CA VAL A 50 6.12 -1.32 0.29
C VAL A 50 6.49 0.14 0.48
N LYS A 51 7.39 0.64 -0.34
CA LYS A 51 7.79 2.05 -0.38
C LYS A 51 7.44 2.64 -1.74
N LEU A 52 6.68 3.74 -1.70
CA LEU A 52 6.41 4.59 -2.84
C LEU A 52 7.34 5.79 -2.71
N LEU A 53 8.23 5.99 -3.68
CA LEU A 53 9.25 7.04 -3.65
C LEU A 53 8.95 8.15 -4.67
N GLN A 54 9.37 9.37 -4.35
CA GLN A 54 9.11 10.56 -5.17
C GLN A 54 7.60 10.73 -5.42
N VAL A 55 6.82 10.59 -4.36
CA VAL A 55 5.38 10.80 -4.30
C VAL A 55 5.08 12.26 -4.60
N ARG A 56 4.20 12.49 -5.56
CA ARG A 56 3.84 13.83 -6.05
C ARG A 56 2.42 14.21 -5.67
N ILE A 57 1.52 13.24 -5.79
CA ILE A 57 0.09 13.42 -5.59
C ILE A 57 -0.44 12.21 -4.84
N ILE A 58 -1.25 12.48 -3.83
CA ILE A 58 -2.08 11.48 -3.17
C ILE A 58 -3.53 11.93 -3.37
N ARG A 59 -4.36 11.03 -3.90
CA ARG A 59 -5.81 11.20 -3.95
C ARG A 59 -6.48 10.16 -3.08
N ARG A 60 -7.53 10.57 -2.39
CA ARG A 60 -8.41 9.72 -1.59
C ARG A 60 -9.83 9.95 -2.08
N GLU A 61 -10.50 8.90 -2.55
CA GLU A 61 -11.83 9.01 -3.17
C GLU A 61 -11.89 10.08 -4.29
N GLY A 62 -10.79 10.22 -5.05
CA GLY A 62 -10.65 11.22 -6.11
C GLY A 62 -10.23 12.63 -5.64
N GLU A 63 -10.27 12.92 -4.35
CA GLU A 63 -9.91 14.22 -3.78
C GLU A 63 -8.42 14.29 -3.41
N LEU A 64 -7.77 15.43 -3.66
CA LEU A 64 -6.37 15.64 -3.28
C LEU A 64 -6.23 15.72 -1.76
N VAL A 65 -5.29 14.94 -1.21
CA VAL A 65 -4.95 14.93 0.21
C VAL A 65 -3.46 15.15 0.42
N SER A 66 -3.09 15.63 1.61
CA SER A 66 -1.69 15.89 1.99
C SER A 66 -0.87 14.63 2.23
N ASP A 67 -1.55 13.56 2.65
CA ASP A 67 -0.93 12.37 3.23
C ASP A 67 -1.86 11.15 3.17
N LEU A 68 -1.27 9.99 3.43
CA LEU A 68 -1.94 8.72 3.59
C LEU A 68 -1.76 8.27 5.04
N SER A 69 -2.87 8.09 5.76
CA SER A 69 -2.87 7.83 7.20
C SER A 69 -3.80 6.68 7.57
N MET A 70 -3.52 6.00 8.68
CA MET A 70 -4.45 5.03 9.28
C MET A 70 -5.78 5.71 9.59
N GLU A 71 -6.90 5.20 9.06
CA GLU A 71 -8.23 5.75 9.36
C GLU A 71 -8.89 5.06 10.55
N GLN A 72 -8.57 3.77 10.77
CA GLN A 72 -9.04 2.97 11.89
C GLN A 72 -7.89 2.12 12.45
N SER A 73 -8.15 1.41 13.55
CA SER A 73 -7.16 0.59 14.25
C SER A 73 -6.69 -0.62 13.45
N ASP A 74 -7.50 -1.07 12.49
CA ASP A 74 -7.22 -2.22 11.65
C ASP A 74 -7.58 -1.88 10.20
N GLY A 75 -6.73 -2.33 9.28
CA GLY A 75 -6.84 -2.06 7.86
C GLY A 75 -6.37 -3.27 7.05
N GLU A 76 -7.12 -3.63 6.03
CA GLU A 76 -6.79 -4.73 5.14
C GLU A 76 -6.63 -4.20 3.71
N LEU A 77 -5.53 -4.58 3.06
CA LEU A 77 -5.25 -4.22 1.69
C LEU A 77 -5.99 -5.17 0.74
N VAL A 78 -7.18 -4.74 0.32
CA VAL A 78 -8.04 -5.51 -0.59
C VAL A 78 -7.49 -5.48 -2.03
N PHE A 79 -6.89 -4.36 -2.42
CA PHE A 79 -6.41 -4.16 -3.78
C PHE A 79 -5.13 -3.33 -3.81
N PHE A 80 -4.17 -3.77 -4.61
CA PHE A 80 -2.96 -3.04 -4.92
C PHE A 80 -2.64 -3.21 -6.41
N GLU A 81 -2.67 -2.12 -7.17
CA GLU A 81 -2.40 -2.15 -8.61
C GLU A 81 -1.38 -1.07 -8.99
N PRO A 82 -0.16 -1.46 -9.40
CA PRO A 82 0.74 -0.54 -10.07
C PRO A 82 0.13 -0.05 -11.38
N ILE A 83 0.10 1.26 -11.56
CA ILE A 83 -0.32 1.91 -12.80
C ILE A 83 0.84 2.73 -13.37
N ARG A 84 0.71 3.21 -14.61
CA ARG A 84 1.78 3.92 -15.31
C ARG A 84 2.41 5.08 -14.52
N SER A 85 1.64 5.77 -13.69
CA SER A 85 2.04 6.95 -12.93
C SER A 85 2.24 6.70 -11.43
N GLY A 86 2.11 5.46 -10.95
CA GLY A 86 2.21 5.14 -9.53
C GLY A 86 1.36 3.92 -9.15
N VAL A 87 0.45 4.07 -8.20
CA VAL A 87 -0.34 2.94 -7.67
C VAL A 87 -1.77 3.32 -7.32
N LYS A 88 -2.67 2.35 -7.45
CA LYS A 88 -4.04 2.36 -6.92
C LYS A 88 -4.17 1.38 -5.76
N LEU A 89 -4.78 1.82 -4.68
CA LEU A 89 -4.94 1.06 -3.43
C LEU A 89 -6.43 1.03 -3.07
N LEU A 90 -6.96 -0.13 -2.67
CA LEU A 90 -8.22 -0.20 -1.91
C LEU A 90 -7.90 -0.77 -0.54
N ILE A 91 -8.19 0.01 0.50
CA ILE A 91 -8.00 -0.41 1.88
C ILE A 91 -9.36 -0.50 2.54
N GLN A 92 -9.67 -1.66 3.12
CA GLN A 92 -10.81 -1.82 4.00
C GLN A 92 -10.39 -1.53 5.43
N TRP A 93 -10.89 -0.43 5.98
CA TRP A 93 -10.66 -0.04 7.36
C TRP A 93 -11.73 -0.64 8.28
N ASN A 94 -11.31 -1.37 9.29
CA ASN A 94 -12.17 -2.06 10.24
C ASN A 94 -12.05 -1.46 11.63
N CYS A 95 -13.20 -1.27 12.30
CA CYS A 95 -13.25 -0.92 13.72
C CYS A 95 -14.13 -1.89 14.47
N PHE A 96 -13.49 -2.86 15.13
CA PHE A 96 -14.18 -3.90 15.88
C PHE A 96 -15.07 -3.37 17.00
N SER A 97 -14.67 -2.27 17.66
CA SER A 97 -15.45 -1.68 18.74
C SER A 97 -16.77 -1.07 18.25
N SER A 98 -16.81 -0.57 17.02
CA SER A 98 -18.02 0.00 16.42
C SER A 98 -18.72 -0.92 15.40
N GLN A 99 -18.11 -2.07 15.09
CA GLN A 99 -18.52 -3.00 14.02
C GLN A 99 -18.74 -2.30 12.67
N LYS A 100 -17.94 -1.27 12.39
CA LYS A 100 -17.99 -0.53 11.13
C LYS A 100 -16.81 -0.90 10.27
N THR A 101 -17.12 -1.20 9.02
CA THR A 101 -16.17 -1.35 7.93
C THR A 101 -16.30 -0.13 7.02
N LYS A 102 -15.18 0.28 6.42
CA LYS A 102 -15.15 1.37 5.46
C LYS A 102 -14.07 1.08 4.43
N ASP A 103 -14.49 0.96 3.18
CA ASP A 103 -13.57 0.86 2.06
C ASP A 103 -13.12 2.27 1.66
N VAL A 104 -11.82 2.44 1.45
CA VAL A 104 -11.23 3.70 1.00
C VAL A 104 -10.27 3.45 -0.14
N PHE A 105 -10.54 4.13 -1.25
CA PHE A 105 -9.72 4.08 -2.45
C PHE A 105 -8.71 5.22 -2.46
N TYR A 106 -7.45 4.86 -2.76
CA TYR A 106 -6.36 5.82 -2.92
C TYR A 106 -5.70 5.68 -4.29
N GLU A 107 -5.30 6.82 -4.85
CA GLU A 107 -4.39 6.87 -5.99
C GLU A 107 -3.14 7.66 -5.58
N VAL A 108 -1.98 7.03 -5.69
CA VAL A 108 -0.70 7.66 -5.32
C VAL A 108 0.17 7.74 -6.57
N GLU A 109 0.46 8.97 -7.01
CA GLU A 109 1.42 9.20 -8.09
C GLU A 109 2.83 9.22 -7.52
N CYS A 110 3.67 8.31 -8.00
CA CYS A 110 5.06 8.14 -7.56
C CYS A 110 5.94 7.74 -8.76
N SER A 111 7.26 7.85 -8.60
CA SER A 111 8.20 7.53 -9.69
C SER A 111 8.82 6.15 -9.54
N GLU A 112 8.79 5.58 -8.32
CA GLU A 112 9.39 4.28 -8.01
C GLU A 112 8.60 3.57 -6.91
N ILE A 113 8.46 2.25 -7.06
CA ILE A 113 7.87 1.37 -6.06
C ILE A 113 8.90 0.31 -5.71
N ILE A 114 9.14 0.13 -4.41
CA ILE A 114 10.01 -0.90 -3.87
C ILE A 114 9.18 -1.77 -2.93
N ALA A 115 9.17 -3.08 -3.15
CA ALA A 115 8.58 -4.03 -2.21
C ALA A 115 9.66 -4.99 -1.71
N GLN A 116 9.72 -5.18 -0.39
CA GLN A 116 10.69 -6.05 0.27
C GLN A 116 9.97 -6.96 1.25
N SER A 117 10.09 -8.27 1.03
CA SER A 117 9.59 -9.29 1.95
C SER A 117 10.65 -9.68 2.98
N THR A 118 10.21 -9.93 4.21
CA THR A 118 11.01 -10.56 5.26
C THR A 118 10.23 -11.76 5.76
N PHE A 119 10.81 -12.95 5.58
CA PHE A 119 10.28 -14.18 6.12
C PHE A 119 10.76 -14.35 7.56
N ASP A 120 9.85 -14.79 8.43
CA ASP A 120 10.21 -15.37 9.72
C ASP A 120 10.86 -16.75 9.55
#